data_AF-A0A135SWS7-F1
#
_entry.id   AF-A0A135SWS7-F1
#
_cell.length_a   1.000
_cell.length_b   1.000
_cell.length_c   1.000
_cell.angle_alpha   90.00
_cell.angle_beta   90.00
_cell.angle_gamma   90.00
#
_symmetry.space_group_name_H-M   'P 1'
#
loop_
_entity.id
_entity.type
_entity.pdbx_description
1 polymer ?
#
loop_
_entity_poly.entity_id
_entity_poly.type
_entity_poly.pdbx_seq_one_letter_code
_entity_poly.pdbx_strand_id
1 'polypeptide(L)'
;MSTLSLVLFIGTLIATTSAAPSTPSVWASVAMIMHGERTPVRSGLQDTLTPLGAQEMYAQGNAFRSRYLASGTPTNTSEGRITTRAAIKGIARNVYEHEQLSILSLPDAHIAAGAAAFMQGLYPPITQAFAADTGGTNISYSTISGNTTQYPLGGYQYPIIETLGLSDDRSIDVRGNTECPQWKISTTYVMQLDPYMQALEQASRPGYTSLFSTPPLNDGDISLAHVNFWNAYDIYDYVRYRYSHEQAVYDGLQDEYAQRIEFLEMYARLQQLNMTSNQAVSGLQKGDMIRTIAGRTFARRVVDALEANGNFAGYSNKLTLLFSSQEPFLSFFSLAGLQKPNQTLSTTPFWSLPENGAAMVFELVGDQPNEPDTYPTEENLYVRFLYRENAEPSTPFLEYPLFGLAEGDTRVTYSYFKQEMAKFGVDTATWCSICGSIQSFCDWQTTKTTPTVGEAIRSAVQKPVVAGIIGAIIVLAVLGLVVVSAAVLGGFRIHRAGGGAGGKDGNGRIAGLGGFKAAEKMASDPDLAVSGRGVRHERQGSWELRDGRDGSGAGGQTGIAVDKSASTFQAKPIDDDAISVMGASPVKPRESV
;
A
#
# COMPACT_ATOMS: atom_id res chain seq x y z
N MET A 1 71.68 34.82 50.65
CA MET A 1 72.03 33.83 49.60
C MET A 1 70.92 32.79 49.57
N SER A 2 70.28 32.67 48.41
CA SER A 2 69.27 31.68 47.96
C SER A 2 68.14 31.25 48.92
N THR A 3 66.92 31.66 48.62
CA THR A 3 65.69 31.00 49.08
C THR A 3 64.76 30.77 47.90
N LEU A 4 64.41 29.49 47.72
CA LEU A 4 63.44 28.95 46.76
C LEU A 4 62.09 29.69 46.82
N SER A 5 61.43 29.83 45.66
CA SER A 5 59.98 30.04 45.59
C SER A 5 59.36 29.00 44.66
N LEU A 6 58.40 28.28 45.25
CA LEU A 6 57.60 27.20 44.68
C LEU A 6 56.42 27.83 43.93
N VAL A 7 56.27 27.56 42.63
CA VAL A 7 55.09 27.97 41.86
C VAL A 7 54.17 26.76 41.70
N LEU A 8 53.00 26.83 42.34
CA LEU A 8 51.89 25.89 42.18
C LEU A 8 51.09 26.29 40.93
N PHE A 9 51.01 25.41 39.93
CA PHE A 9 50.04 25.53 38.83
C PHE A 9 48.84 24.63 39.14
N ILE A 10 47.67 25.23 39.36
CA ILE A 10 46.39 24.54 39.46
C ILE A 10 45.85 24.40 38.02
N GLY A 11 45.94 23.20 37.47
CA GLY A 11 45.29 22.84 36.21
C GLY A 11 43.87 22.36 36.48
N THR A 12 42.86 23.15 36.10
CA THR A 12 41.46 22.73 36.07
C THR A 12 41.23 21.75 34.92
N LEU A 13 41.02 20.47 35.27
CA LEU A 13 40.60 19.43 34.35
C LEU A 13 39.10 19.61 34.06
N ILE A 14 38.74 20.13 32.89
CA ILE A 14 37.35 20.10 32.41
C ILE A 14 37.11 18.65 31.96
N ALA A 15 36.39 17.89 32.78
CA ALA A 15 35.89 16.58 32.39
C ALA A 15 34.78 16.78 31.34
N THR A 16 35.13 16.69 30.06
CA THR A 16 34.15 16.43 29.00
C THR A 16 33.66 15.00 29.20
N THR A 17 32.53 14.84 29.88
CA THR A 17 31.77 13.58 29.83
C THR A 17 31.27 13.41 28.40
N SER A 18 32.03 12.69 27.57
CA SER A 18 31.50 12.10 26.36
C SER A 18 30.43 11.11 26.79
N ALA A 19 29.16 11.50 26.70
CA ALA A 19 28.07 10.53 26.72
C ALA A 19 28.38 9.52 25.62
N ALA A 20 28.52 8.25 25.99
CA ALA A 20 28.64 7.18 25.01
C ALA A 20 27.44 7.30 24.04
N PRO A 21 27.63 7.15 22.72
CA PRO A 21 26.51 7.21 21.78
C PRO A 21 25.56 6.06 22.09
N SER A 22 24.49 6.35 22.84
CA SER A 22 23.37 5.45 22.98
C SER A 22 22.68 5.36 21.62
N THR A 23 22.42 4.15 21.16
CA THR A 23 21.55 3.95 20.00
C THR A 23 20.15 4.42 20.37
N PRO A 24 19.53 5.30 19.56
CA PRO A 24 18.25 5.89 19.91
C PRO A 24 17.15 4.84 19.95
N SER A 25 16.15 5.05 20.82
CA SER A 25 14.98 4.16 20.90
C SER A 25 14.21 4.13 19.58
N VAL A 26 13.73 2.95 19.17
CA VAL A 26 12.82 2.80 18.03
C VAL A 26 11.38 2.91 18.52
N TRP A 27 10.59 3.79 17.90
CA TRP A 27 9.18 4.04 18.27
C TRP A 27 8.20 3.42 17.29
N ALA A 28 8.55 3.43 16.00
CA ALA A 28 7.77 2.81 14.95
C ALA A 28 8.67 2.25 13.86
N SER A 29 8.14 1.26 13.13
CA SER A 29 8.77 0.75 11.92
C SER A 29 7.73 0.48 10.84
N VAL A 30 8.03 0.88 9.61
CA VAL A 30 7.24 0.58 8.41
C VAL A 30 8.10 -0.23 7.47
N ALA A 31 7.62 -1.40 7.06
CA ALA A 31 8.35 -2.30 6.17
C ALA A 31 7.51 -2.70 4.96
N MET A 32 8.13 -2.62 3.79
CA MET A 32 7.66 -3.35 2.60
C MET A 32 8.46 -4.64 2.50
N ILE A 33 7.78 -5.75 2.33
CA ILE A 33 8.35 -7.10 2.26
C ILE A 33 7.98 -7.71 0.90
N MET A 34 9.01 -8.14 0.18
CA MET A 34 8.90 -8.89 -1.06
C MET A 34 8.32 -10.27 -0.76
N HIS A 35 7.45 -10.79 -1.62
CA HIS A 35 6.94 -12.15 -1.46
C HIS A 35 8.06 -13.21 -1.45
N GLY A 36 7.76 -14.39 -0.91
CA GLY A 36 8.62 -15.56 -1.01
C GLY A 36 8.55 -16.19 -2.39
N GLU A 37 9.36 -17.21 -2.65
CA GLU A 37 9.31 -17.99 -3.88
C GLU A 37 7.88 -18.50 -4.17
N ARG A 38 7.47 -18.37 -5.43
CA ARG A 38 6.18 -18.83 -5.93
C ARG A 38 6.35 -19.67 -7.19
N THR A 39 5.30 -20.37 -7.56
CA THR A 39 5.20 -20.95 -8.92
C THR A 39 5.20 -19.83 -9.98
N PRO A 40 5.76 -20.07 -11.19
CA PRO A 40 5.85 -19.03 -12.22
C PRO A 40 4.49 -18.64 -12.79
N VAL A 41 4.25 -17.33 -12.98
CA VAL A 41 3.00 -16.80 -13.58
C VAL A 41 2.79 -17.30 -15.01
N ARG A 42 3.88 -17.47 -15.77
CA ARG A 42 3.84 -18.00 -17.15
C ARG A 42 4.18 -19.48 -17.17
N SER A 43 3.27 -20.30 -16.65
CA SER A 43 3.36 -21.76 -16.69
C SER A 43 1.96 -22.39 -16.77
N GLY A 44 1.89 -23.71 -16.89
CA GLY A 44 0.64 -24.46 -16.70
C GLY A 44 0.18 -24.56 -15.24
N LEU A 45 0.95 -24.01 -14.29
CA LEU A 45 0.68 -24.09 -12.86
C LEU A 45 -0.19 -22.92 -12.38
N GLN A 46 -0.93 -23.14 -11.31
CA GLN A 46 -1.57 -22.06 -10.57
C GLN A 46 -0.53 -21.29 -9.77
N ASP A 47 -0.66 -19.97 -9.71
CA ASP A 47 0.17 -19.11 -8.87
C ASP A 47 -0.07 -19.41 -7.37
N THR A 48 0.97 -19.87 -6.68
CA THR A 48 0.94 -20.21 -5.26
C THR A 48 2.32 -20.06 -4.64
N LEU A 49 2.35 -19.79 -3.33
CA LEU A 49 3.57 -19.85 -2.54
C LEU A 49 4.12 -21.28 -2.53
N THR A 50 5.42 -21.44 -2.73
CA THR A 50 6.08 -22.75 -2.61
C THR A 50 6.45 -23.04 -1.16
N PRO A 51 6.77 -24.31 -0.80
CA PRO A 51 7.32 -24.61 0.52
C PRO A 51 8.62 -23.86 0.83
N LEU A 52 9.47 -23.61 -0.18
CA LEU A 52 10.68 -22.80 -0.03
C LEU A 52 10.31 -21.34 0.25
N GLY A 53 9.37 -20.78 -0.53
CA GLY A 53 8.85 -19.43 -0.30
C GLY A 53 8.26 -19.24 1.09
N ALA A 54 7.54 -20.23 1.62
CA ALA A 54 7.04 -20.20 2.99
C ALA A 54 8.18 -20.17 4.03
N GLN A 55 9.25 -20.94 3.81
CA GLN A 55 10.43 -20.94 4.69
C GLN A 55 11.19 -19.61 4.64
N GLU A 56 11.34 -19.02 3.46
CA GLU A 56 11.92 -17.68 3.27
C GLU A 56 11.13 -16.64 4.07
N MET A 57 9.80 -16.61 3.92
CA MET A 57 8.96 -15.66 4.64
C MET A 57 8.99 -15.89 6.15
N TYR A 58 8.94 -17.15 6.60
CA TYR A 58 9.11 -17.50 8.02
C TYR A 58 10.46 -17.02 8.58
N ALA A 59 11.55 -17.26 7.86
CA ALA A 59 12.90 -16.83 8.25
C ALA A 59 12.98 -15.30 8.32
N GLN A 60 12.38 -14.60 7.37
CA GLN A 60 12.30 -13.14 7.35
C GLN A 60 11.48 -12.60 8.53
N GLY A 61 10.37 -13.24 8.90
CA GLY A 61 9.60 -12.94 10.10
C GLY A 61 10.41 -13.14 11.39
N ASN A 62 11.20 -14.22 11.46
CA ASN A 62 12.10 -14.48 12.59
C ASN A 62 13.24 -13.43 12.69
N ALA A 63 13.72 -12.91 11.56
CA ALA A 63 14.68 -11.80 11.54
C ALA A 63 14.05 -10.52 12.11
N PHE A 64 12.80 -10.20 11.78
CA PHE A 64 12.05 -9.09 12.37
C PHE A 64 11.80 -9.29 13.86
N ARG A 65 11.44 -10.52 14.29
CA ARG A 65 11.32 -10.87 15.72
C ARG A 65 12.61 -10.59 16.47
N SER A 66 13.74 -11.05 15.93
CA SER A 66 15.07 -10.84 16.52
C SER A 66 15.46 -9.38 16.62
N ARG A 67 15.04 -8.55 15.65
CA ARG A 67 15.30 -7.12 15.65
C ARG A 67 14.41 -6.36 16.63
N TYR A 68 13.10 -6.55 16.54
CA TYR A 68 12.10 -5.66 17.15
C TYR A 68 11.52 -6.17 18.47
N LEU A 69 11.48 -7.49 18.66
CA LEU A 69 10.83 -8.11 19.83
C LEU A 69 11.85 -8.68 20.84
N ALA A 70 13.14 -8.72 20.51
CA ALA A 70 14.17 -9.28 21.39
C ALA A 70 14.38 -8.43 22.65
N SER A 71 14.54 -9.13 23.79
CA SER A 71 14.96 -8.53 25.05
C SER A 71 16.46 -8.22 25.01
N GLY A 72 16.83 -6.98 25.31
CA GLY A 72 18.22 -6.57 25.53
C GLY A 72 18.41 -5.09 25.22
N THR A 73 19.26 -4.42 25.99
CA THR A 73 19.88 -3.17 25.54
C THR A 73 20.49 -3.43 24.17
N PRO A 74 20.35 -2.51 23.19
CA PRO A 74 21.12 -2.60 21.97
C PRO A 74 22.57 -2.83 22.40
N THR A 75 23.14 -3.98 22.03
CA THR A 75 24.56 -4.20 22.26
C THR A 75 25.27 -3.02 21.62
N ASN A 76 26.24 -2.42 22.33
CA ASN A 76 27.11 -1.36 21.81
C ASN A 76 27.83 -1.89 20.55
N THR A 77 27.12 -1.97 19.44
CA THR A 77 27.67 -2.13 18.11
C THR A 77 28.16 -0.75 17.79
N SER A 78 29.48 -0.59 17.86
CA SER A 78 30.24 0.41 17.12
C SER A 78 29.50 0.81 15.85
N GLU A 79 29.46 2.12 15.56
CA GLU A 79 28.90 2.83 14.40
C GLU A 79 29.18 2.17 13.04
N GLY A 80 28.64 0.98 12.83
CA GLY A 80 28.75 0.19 11.62
C GLY A 80 27.39 0.16 10.95
N ARG A 81 27.40 0.07 9.61
CA ARG A 81 26.18 0.03 8.79
C ARG A 81 25.28 -1.19 9.10
N ILE A 82 25.80 -2.20 9.80
CA ILE A 82 25.06 -3.41 10.19
C ILE A 82 24.41 -3.20 11.56
N THR A 83 23.08 -3.25 11.63
CA THR A 83 22.35 -3.23 12.90
C THR A 83 21.57 -4.52 13.11
N THR A 84 21.77 -5.17 14.26
CA THR A 84 21.21 -6.51 14.52
C THR A 84 20.00 -6.49 15.46
N ARG A 85 19.95 -5.56 16.42
CA ARG A 85 18.87 -5.44 17.40
C ARG A 85 18.46 -3.98 17.57
N ALA A 86 17.15 -3.73 17.54
CA ALA A 86 16.58 -2.41 17.69
C ALA A 86 15.12 -2.57 18.17
N ALA A 87 14.95 -2.96 19.44
CA ALA A 87 13.62 -3.29 19.98
C ALA A 87 12.69 -2.08 19.91
N ILE A 88 11.45 -2.28 19.45
CA ILE A 88 10.46 -1.21 19.41
C ILE A 88 9.96 -0.95 20.83
N LYS A 89 9.94 0.32 21.25
CA LYS A 89 9.55 0.70 22.61
C LYS A 89 8.11 0.26 22.89
N GLY A 90 7.95 -0.55 23.94
CA GLY A 90 6.64 -1.01 24.42
C GLY A 90 5.91 -1.99 23.49
N ILE A 91 6.56 -2.57 22.48
CA ILE A 91 5.91 -3.60 21.64
C ILE A 91 5.75 -4.92 22.42
N ALA A 92 4.61 -5.58 22.24
CA ALA A 92 4.31 -6.88 22.81
C ALA A 92 5.22 -7.93 22.15
N ARG A 93 5.99 -8.66 22.96
CA ARG A 93 7.08 -9.53 22.47
C ARG A 93 6.62 -10.95 22.18
N ASN A 94 5.74 -11.48 23.02
CA ASN A 94 5.33 -12.88 22.99
C ASN A 94 3.89 -13.05 22.53
N VAL A 95 3.09 -11.98 22.57
CA VAL A 95 1.71 -12.03 22.13
C VAL A 95 1.48 -10.94 21.10
N TYR A 96 0.74 -11.27 20.05
CA TYR A 96 0.22 -10.35 19.06
C TYR A 96 -0.85 -9.46 19.72
N GLU A 97 -0.61 -8.16 19.72
CA GLU A 97 -1.58 -7.13 20.09
C GLU A 97 -2.01 -6.39 18.83
N HIS A 98 -3.31 -6.45 18.52
CA HIS A 98 -3.84 -5.94 17.25
C HIS A 98 -3.59 -4.44 17.06
N GLU A 99 -3.72 -3.66 18.13
CA GLU A 99 -3.57 -2.19 18.10
C GLU A 99 -2.13 -1.75 17.82
N GLN A 100 -1.15 -2.63 18.00
CA GLN A 100 0.26 -2.31 17.80
C GLN A 100 0.73 -2.54 16.37
N LEU A 101 0.04 -3.40 15.60
CA LEU A 101 0.47 -3.85 14.27
C LEU A 101 -0.58 -3.52 13.20
N SER A 102 -0.13 -2.97 12.07
CA SER A 102 -0.92 -2.89 10.83
C SER A 102 -0.30 -3.81 9.79
N ILE A 103 -1.05 -4.80 9.31
CA ILE A 103 -0.54 -5.85 8.41
C ILE A 103 -1.38 -5.86 7.14
N LEU A 104 -0.79 -5.43 6.04
CA LEU A 104 -1.44 -5.27 4.75
C LEU A 104 -0.80 -6.21 3.73
N SER A 105 -1.62 -6.97 3.01
CA SER A 105 -1.16 -7.88 1.96
C SER A 105 -2.01 -7.72 0.71
N LEU A 106 -1.45 -8.09 -0.44
CA LEU A 106 -2.21 -8.22 -1.68
C LEU A 106 -3.01 -9.54 -1.69
N PRO A 107 -4.09 -9.63 -2.48
CA PRO A 107 -4.95 -10.81 -2.50
C PRO A 107 -4.35 -11.98 -3.31
N ASP A 108 -3.24 -11.75 -4.00
CA ASP A 108 -2.46 -12.76 -4.72
C ASP A 108 -2.08 -13.89 -3.76
N ALA A 109 -2.35 -15.14 -4.15
CA ALA A 109 -2.31 -16.29 -3.26
C ALA A 109 -0.94 -16.47 -2.59
N HIS A 110 0.14 -16.27 -3.36
CA HIS A 110 1.50 -16.37 -2.86
C HIS A 110 1.86 -15.25 -1.86
N ILE A 111 1.36 -14.02 -2.07
CA ILE A 111 1.64 -12.87 -1.20
C ILE A 111 0.85 -12.97 0.10
N ALA A 112 -0.43 -13.32 0.02
CA ALA A 112 -1.29 -13.52 1.19
C ALA A 112 -0.79 -14.69 2.07
N ALA A 113 -0.46 -15.84 1.46
CA ALA A 113 0.12 -16.96 2.18
C ALA A 113 1.50 -16.63 2.75
N GLY A 114 2.32 -15.87 2.01
CA GLY A 114 3.64 -15.42 2.45
C GLY A 114 3.55 -14.51 3.68
N ALA A 115 2.57 -13.62 3.74
CA ALA A 115 2.30 -12.79 4.92
C ALA A 115 1.97 -13.65 6.16
N ALA A 116 1.17 -14.71 5.99
CA ALA A 116 0.86 -15.63 7.08
C ALA A 116 2.11 -16.40 7.56
N ALA A 117 2.94 -16.88 6.63
CA ALA A 117 4.21 -17.55 6.96
C ALA A 117 5.20 -16.59 7.66
N PHE A 118 5.29 -15.34 7.23
CA PHE A 118 6.06 -14.31 7.92
C PHE A 118 5.59 -14.12 9.36
N MET A 119 4.28 -14.05 9.57
CA MET A 119 3.75 -13.86 10.91
C MET A 119 3.99 -15.05 11.83
N GLN A 120 4.07 -16.28 11.31
CA GLN A 120 4.53 -17.45 12.07
C GLN A 120 5.97 -17.29 12.59
N GLY A 121 6.84 -16.61 11.82
CA GLY A 121 8.19 -16.28 12.27
C GLY A 121 8.24 -15.11 13.25
N LEU A 122 7.39 -14.09 13.05
CA LEU A 122 7.37 -12.89 13.89
C LEU A 122 6.76 -13.17 15.28
N TYR A 123 5.59 -13.82 15.32
CA TYR A 123 4.87 -14.23 16.51
C TYR A 123 4.63 -15.75 16.47
N PRO A 124 5.64 -16.56 16.85
CA PRO A 124 5.50 -18.01 16.83
C PRO A 124 4.44 -18.49 17.84
N PRO A 125 3.97 -19.75 17.71
CA PRO A 125 3.07 -20.35 18.68
C PRO A 125 3.65 -20.35 20.09
N ILE A 126 2.87 -19.89 21.07
CA ILE A 126 3.24 -19.92 22.49
C ILE A 126 2.02 -20.35 23.29
N THR A 127 2.17 -21.40 24.09
CA THR A 127 1.12 -21.88 24.98
C THR A 127 0.92 -20.91 26.15
N GLN A 128 -0.31 -20.78 26.63
CA GLN A 128 -0.65 -19.98 27.82
C GLN A 128 -0.28 -18.49 27.71
N ALA A 129 -0.10 -17.96 26.49
CA ALA A 129 0.21 -16.56 26.24
C ALA A 129 -1.01 -15.88 25.59
N PHE A 130 -1.63 -14.96 26.31
CA PHE A 130 -2.87 -14.29 25.89
C PHE A 130 -2.70 -12.78 26.04
N ALA A 131 -3.21 -12.03 25.07
CA ALA A 131 -2.99 -10.59 25.00
C ALA A 131 -3.81 -9.90 26.09
N ALA A 132 -3.19 -8.99 26.84
CA ALA A 132 -3.83 -8.41 28.02
C ALA A 132 -5.06 -7.56 27.64
N ASP A 133 -4.95 -6.82 26.53
CA ASP A 133 -6.01 -6.04 25.88
C ASP A 133 -7.21 -6.89 25.45
N THR A 134 -6.99 -8.14 25.05
CA THR A 134 -8.06 -9.06 24.65
C THR A 134 -8.71 -9.83 25.81
N GLY A 135 -8.29 -9.59 27.06
CA GLY A 135 -8.84 -10.24 28.26
C GLY A 135 -7.88 -11.18 28.98
N GLY A 136 -6.62 -11.27 28.54
CA GLY A 136 -5.56 -12.04 29.22
C GLY A 136 -5.94 -13.50 29.42
N THR A 137 -5.59 -14.08 30.57
CA THR A 137 -5.86 -15.50 30.87
C THR A 137 -7.36 -15.84 30.89
N ASN A 138 -8.25 -14.87 31.08
CA ASN A 138 -9.68 -15.11 31.19
C ASN A 138 -10.28 -15.65 29.88
N ILE A 139 -9.73 -15.29 28.73
CA ILE A 139 -10.23 -15.79 27.43
C ILE A 139 -10.05 -17.29 27.27
N SER A 140 -9.10 -17.85 28.01
CA SER A 140 -8.84 -19.29 28.02
C SER A 140 -9.69 -20.05 29.03
N TYR A 141 -10.28 -19.37 30.03
CA TYR A 141 -10.90 -20.01 31.18
C TYR A 141 -12.41 -20.19 31.02
N SER A 142 -12.89 -21.42 31.20
CA SER A 142 -14.32 -21.70 31.26
C SER A 142 -14.79 -21.84 32.70
N THR A 143 -15.65 -20.93 33.16
CA THR A 143 -16.27 -21.02 34.49
C THR A 143 -17.16 -22.24 34.66
N ILE A 144 -17.71 -22.78 33.57
CA ILE A 144 -18.62 -23.94 33.61
C ILE A 144 -17.85 -25.24 33.86
N SER A 145 -16.71 -25.43 33.17
CA SER A 145 -15.91 -26.65 33.31
C SER A 145 -14.76 -26.52 34.31
N GLY A 146 -14.40 -25.30 34.71
CA GLY A 146 -13.23 -25.00 35.55
C GLY A 146 -11.89 -25.17 34.84
N ASN A 147 -11.88 -25.45 33.53
CA ASN A 147 -10.68 -25.76 32.74
C ASN A 147 -10.26 -24.58 31.85
N THR A 148 -8.97 -24.55 31.51
CA THR A 148 -8.42 -23.62 30.52
C THR A 148 -8.24 -24.29 29.16
N THR A 149 -8.68 -23.65 28.09
CA THR A 149 -8.52 -24.08 26.70
C THR A 149 -7.40 -23.28 26.03
N GLN A 150 -6.51 -23.97 25.32
CA GLN A 150 -5.43 -23.34 24.56
C GLN A 150 -5.82 -23.19 23.09
N TYR A 151 -5.19 -22.23 22.41
CA TYR A 151 -5.27 -22.16 20.95
C TYR A 151 -4.69 -23.44 20.31
N PRO A 152 -5.24 -23.87 19.17
CA PRO A 152 -4.69 -24.99 18.39
C PRO A 152 -3.22 -24.81 17.99
N LEU A 153 -2.62 -25.85 17.40
CA LEU A 153 -1.25 -25.82 16.86
C LEU A 153 -0.19 -25.34 17.88
N GLY A 154 -0.36 -25.72 19.15
CA GLY A 154 0.59 -25.39 20.22
C GLY A 154 0.54 -23.92 20.67
N GLY A 155 -0.62 -23.27 20.56
CA GLY A 155 -0.76 -21.86 20.92
C GLY A 155 -0.54 -20.92 19.73
N TYR A 156 -0.88 -21.35 18.51
CA TYR A 156 -0.80 -20.50 17.34
C TYR A 156 -1.62 -19.23 17.53
N GLN A 157 -1.00 -18.11 17.15
CA GLN A 157 -1.61 -16.79 17.27
C GLN A 157 -2.28 -16.43 15.95
N TYR A 158 -3.37 -15.66 16.01
CA TYR A 158 -4.19 -15.35 14.85
C TYR A 158 -4.09 -13.86 14.49
N PRO A 159 -2.95 -13.42 13.91
CA PRO A 159 -2.78 -12.04 13.50
C PRO A 159 -3.76 -11.70 12.38
N ILE A 160 -4.33 -10.49 12.44
CA ILE A 160 -5.24 -9.99 11.41
C ILE A 160 -4.40 -9.44 10.27
N ILE A 161 -4.47 -10.11 9.12
CA ILE A 161 -3.84 -9.69 7.86
C ILE A 161 -4.94 -9.15 6.96
N GLU A 162 -4.92 -7.85 6.68
CA GLU A 162 -5.87 -7.23 5.77
C GLU A 162 -5.41 -7.48 4.33
N THR A 163 -6.22 -8.22 3.56
CA THR A 163 -5.97 -8.49 2.15
C THR A 163 -6.68 -7.46 1.27
N LEU A 164 -5.90 -6.63 0.59
CA LEU A 164 -6.38 -5.44 -0.11
C LEU A 164 -6.84 -5.78 -1.53
N GLY A 165 -8.14 -6.04 -1.69
CA GLY A 165 -8.76 -6.25 -2.99
C GLY A 165 -8.64 -5.02 -3.92
N LEU A 166 -8.89 -5.21 -5.21
CA LEU A 166 -8.75 -4.16 -6.23
C LEU A 166 -9.65 -2.93 -6.02
N SER A 167 -10.74 -3.08 -5.27
CA SER A 167 -11.67 -1.99 -4.94
C SER A 167 -11.33 -1.25 -3.64
N ASP A 168 -10.33 -1.71 -2.89
CA ASP A 168 -9.81 -1.02 -1.70
C ASP A 168 -8.81 0.05 -2.17
N ASP A 169 -9.00 1.30 -1.76
CA ASP A 169 -8.12 2.40 -2.17
C ASP A 169 -6.72 2.24 -1.59
N ARG A 170 -6.57 1.59 -0.43
CA ARG A 170 -5.26 1.28 0.17
C ARG A 170 -4.46 0.28 -0.65
N SER A 171 -5.08 -0.44 -1.60
CA SER A 171 -4.35 -1.36 -2.48
C SER A 171 -3.23 -0.65 -3.26
N ILE A 172 -3.41 0.65 -3.57
CA ILE A 172 -2.40 1.44 -4.28
C ILE A 172 -1.15 1.69 -3.44
N ASP A 173 -1.26 1.69 -2.10
CA ASP A 173 -0.14 1.88 -1.18
C ASP A 173 0.84 0.70 -1.24
N VAL A 174 0.32 -0.48 -1.59
CA VAL A 174 1.07 -1.73 -1.70
C VAL A 174 1.45 -2.02 -3.14
N ARG A 175 0.58 -1.70 -4.11
CA ARG A 175 0.76 -1.98 -5.55
C ARG A 175 0.13 -0.89 -6.43
N GLY A 176 0.73 0.29 -6.45
CA GLY A 176 0.20 1.45 -7.18
C GLY A 176 0.21 1.35 -8.70
N ASN A 177 0.86 0.34 -9.29
CA ASN A 177 1.01 0.19 -10.75
C ASN A 177 -0.12 -0.61 -11.42
N THR A 178 -0.71 -1.61 -10.76
CA THR A 178 -1.58 -2.60 -11.42
C THR A 178 -2.90 -2.00 -11.93
N GLU A 179 -3.59 -1.21 -11.10
CA GLU A 179 -4.86 -0.58 -11.46
C GLU A 179 -4.69 0.79 -12.13
N CYS A 180 -3.51 1.03 -12.70
CA CYS A 180 -3.13 2.29 -13.33
C CYS A 180 -3.04 2.14 -14.86
N PRO A 181 -4.09 2.51 -15.62
CA PRO A 181 -4.10 2.40 -17.08
C PRO A 181 -2.91 3.09 -17.76
N GLN A 182 -2.52 4.27 -17.29
CA GLN A 182 -1.41 5.02 -17.88
C GLN A 182 -0.05 4.37 -17.65
N TRP A 183 0.15 3.72 -16.50
CA TRP A 183 1.35 2.91 -16.27
C TRP A 183 1.39 1.75 -17.27
N LYS A 184 0.27 1.02 -17.42
CA LYS A 184 0.16 -0.09 -18.38
C LYS A 184 0.42 0.34 -19.82
N ILE A 185 -0.12 1.48 -20.25
CA ILE A 185 0.14 2.05 -21.57
C ILE A 185 1.64 2.39 -21.73
N SER A 186 2.22 3.02 -20.70
CA SER A 186 3.62 3.42 -20.71
C SER A 186 4.59 2.24 -20.80
N THR A 187 4.30 1.15 -20.10
CA THR A 187 5.17 -0.04 -20.05
C THR A 187 4.91 -1.03 -21.18
N THR A 188 3.70 -1.07 -21.74
CA THR A 188 3.37 -1.99 -22.84
C THR A 188 3.63 -1.38 -24.22
N TYR A 189 3.26 -0.12 -24.43
CA TYR A 189 3.32 0.51 -25.77
C TYR A 189 4.43 1.54 -25.88
N VAL A 190 4.48 2.52 -24.96
CA VAL A 190 5.47 3.62 -25.05
C VAL A 190 6.89 3.08 -24.91
N MET A 191 7.10 2.09 -24.03
CA MET A 191 8.40 1.43 -23.86
C MET A 191 8.90 0.76 -25.15
N GLN A 192 8.02 0.22 -25.98
CA GLN A 192 8.41 -0.41 -27.24
C GLN A 192 8.81 0.60 -28.32
N LEU A 193 8.47 1.88 -28.15
CA LEU A 193 8.88 2.96 -29.04
C LEU A 193 10.24 3.55 -28.67
N ASP A 194 10.79 3.20 -27.50
CA ASP A 194 12.09 3.67 -27.03
C ASP A 194 13.22 2.96 -27.82
N PRO A 195 14.06 3.69 -28.57
CA PRO A 195 15.16 3.10 -29.34
C PRO A 195 16.14 2.29 -28.49
N TYR A 196 16.37 2.70 -27.24
CA TYR A 196 17.24 1.96 -26.32
C TYR A 196 16.64 0.59 -25.97
N MET A 197 15.34 0.55 -25.69
CA MET A 197 14.64 -0.70 -25.38
C MET A 197 14.54 -1.61 -26.60
N GLN A 198 14.34 -1.06 -27.80
CA GLN A 198 14.40 -1.82 -29.05
C GLN A 198 15.80 -2.41 -29.30
N ALA A 199 16.87 -1.69 -28.97
CA ALA A 199 18.23 -2.20 -29.10
C ALA A 199 18.49 -3.37 -28.13
N LEU A 200 18.00 -3.28 -26.87
CA LEU A 200 18.08 -4.39 -25.91
C LEU A 200 17.30 -5.62 -26.38
N GLU A 201 16.10 -5.42 -26.91
CA GLU A 201 15.29 -6.49 -27.50
C GLU A 201 16.06 -7.21 -28.61
N GLN A 202 16.61 -6.46 -29.58
CA GLN A 202 17.36 -7.04 -30.69
C GLN A 202 18.63 -7.76 -30.23
N ALA A 203 19.36 -7.18 -29.27
CA ALA A 203 20.59 -7.76 -28.73
C ALA A 203 20.35 -9.05 -27.94
N SER A 204 19.23 -9.13 -27.20
CA SER A 204 18.90 -10.29 -26.36
C SER A 204 18.30 -11.47 -27.13
N ARG A 205 17.68 -11.21 -28.29
CA ARG A 205 16.91 -12.19 -29.06
C ARG A 205 17.66 -13.51 -29.35
N PRO A 206 18.95 -13.52 -29.74
CA PRO A 206 19.67 -14.77 -29.96
C PRO A 206 19.83 -15.61 -28.68
N GLY A 207 20.02 -14.96 -27.52
CA GLY A 207 20.17 -15.64 -26.23
C GLY A 207 18.88 -16.34 -25.79
N TYR A 208 17.75 -15.64 -25.89
CA TYR A 208 16.42 -16.20 -25.66
C TYR A 208 16.12 -17.38 -26.60
N THR A 209 16.39 -17.19 -27.90
CA THR A 209 16.18 -18.23 -28.91
C THR A 209 17.03 -19.46 -28.61
N SER A 210 18.32 -19.28 -28.31
CA SER A 210 19.23 -20.38 -27.98
C SER A 210 18.73 -21.18 -26.78
N LEU A 211 18.30 -20.50 -25.71
CA LEU A 211 17.90 -21.15 -24.46
C LEU A 211 16.62 -21.98 -24.59
N PHE A 212 15.65 -21.53 -25.40
CA PHE A 212 14.34 -22.19 -25.55
C PHE A 212 14.21 -23.03 -26.84
N SER A 213 15.28 -23.17 -27.62
CA SER A 213 15.23 -23.95 -28.88
C SER A 213 15.31 -25.47 -28.66
N THR A 214 15.85 -25.92 -27.53
CA THR A 214 16.11 -27.33 -27.23
C THR A 214 15.48 -27.76 -25.91
N PRO A 215 15.27 -29.07 -25.70
CA PRO A 215 14.89 -29.59 -24.40
C PRO A 215 15.94 -29.20 -23.35
N PRO A 216 15.55 -29.02 -22.08
CA PRO A 216 14.22 -29.30 -21.52
C PRO A 216 13.25 -28.11 -21.53
N LEU A 217 13.66 -26.91 -22.00
CA LEU A 217 12.83 -25.70 -21.95
C LEU A 217 11.89 -25.53 -23.15
N ASN A 218 12.01 -26.36 -24.19
CA ASN A 218 11.18 -26.30 -25.41
C ASN A 218 9.96 -27.25 -25.35
N ASP A 219 9.40 -27.48 -24.17
CA ASP A 219 8.30 -28.42 -23.92
C ASP A 219 6.90 -27.90 -24.28
N GLY A 220 6.78 -26.60 -24.59
CA GLY A 220 5.54 -25.98 -25.05
C GLY A 220 4.74 -25.27 -23.96
N ASP A 221 5.20 -25.27 -22.71
CA ASP A 221 4.57 -24.55 -21.60
C ASP A 221 4.57 -23.03 -21.83
N ILE A 222 5.65 -22.50 -22.40
CA ILE A 222 5.74 -21.12 -22.87
C ILE A 222 5.82 -21.12 -24.40
N SER A 223 4.88 -20.45 -25.05
CA SER A 223 4.95 -20.22 -26.49
C SER A 223 6.22 -19.41 -26.82
N LEU A 224 7.00 -19.86 -27.81
CA LEU A 224 8.22 -19.20 -28.28
C LEU A 224 8.01 -17.73 -28.67
N ALA A 225 6.79 -17.34 -29.05
CA ALA A 225 6.44 -15.94 -29.33
C ALA A 225 6.55 -15.04 -28.09
N HIS A 226 6.43 -15.60 -26.89
CA HIS A 226 6.58 -14.90 -25.61
C HIS A 226 8.01 -14.98 -25.06
N VAL A 227 8.88 -15.82 -25.62
CA VAL A 227 10.27 -15.94 -25.19
C VAL A 227 11.11 -14.81 -25.78
N ASN A 228 11.00 -13.63 -25.18
CA ASN A 228 11.70 -12.42 -25.62
C ASN A 228 11.84 -11.41 -24.47
N PHE A 229 12.60 -10.35 -24.74
CA PHE A 229 12.87 -9.27 -23.78
C PHE A 229 11.62 -8.62 -23.17
N TRP A 230 10.49 -8.58 -23.88
CA TRP A 230 9.26 -7.98 -23.37
C TRP A 230 8.60 -8.82 -22.27
N ASN A 231 9.04 -10.06 -22.06
CA ASN A 231 8.66 -10.92 -20.93
C ASN A 231 9.88 -11.32 -20.09
N ALA A 232 10.95 -10.51 -20.10
CA ALA A 232 12.24 -10.90 -19.51
C ALA A 232 12.13 -11.33 -18.05
N TYR A 233 11.41 -10.59 -17.21
CA TYR A 233 11.18 -10.95 -15.80
C TYR A 233 10.45 -12.30 -15.65
N ASP A 234 9.34 -12.49 -16.36
CA ASP A 234 8.56 -13.73 -16.29
C ASP A 234 9.37 -14.95 -16.75
N ILE A 235 10.23 -14.78 -17.77
CA ILE A 235 11.12 -15.83 -18.26
C ILE A 235 12.23 -16.12 -17.25
N TYR A 236 12.83 -15.09 -16.66
CA TYR A 236 13.84 -15.25 -15.62
C TYR A 236 13.28 -16.03 -14.43
N ASP A 237 12.12 -15.63 -13.93
CA ASP A 237 11.40 -16.28 -12.84
C ASP A 237 11.05 -17.74 -13.18
N TYR A 238 10.54 -17.98 -14.39
CA TYR A 238 10.21 -19.31 -14.89
C TYR A 238 11.43 -20.25 -14.94
N VAL A 239 12.53 -19.82 -15.56
CA VAL A 239 13.73 -20.67 -15.69
C VAL A 239 14.38 -20.92 -14.33
N ARG A 240 14.43 -19.89 -13.46
CA ARG A 240 14.94 -20.02 -12.08
C ARG A 240 14.16 -21.08 -11.30
N TYR A 241 12.83 -21.00 -11.32
CA TYR A 241 11.95 -21.96 -10.63
C TYR A 241 12.12 -23.38 -11.17
N ARG A 242 12.08 -23.54 -12.50
CA ARG A 242 12.17 -24.89 -13.09
C ARG A 242 13.52 -25.54 -12.83
N TYR A 243 14.60 -24.76 -12.86
CA TYR A 243 15.92 -25.27 -12.50
C TYR A 243 15.98 -25.79 -11.05
N SER A 244 15.29 -25.14 -10.10
CA SER A 244 15.27 -25.59 -8.70
C SER A 244 14.27 -26.71 -8.41
N HIS A 245 13.26 -26.90 -9.25
CA HIS A 245 12.14 -27.83 -8.99
C HIS A 245 12.10 -29.06 -9.90
N GLU A 246 12.77 -29.03 -11.06
CA GLU A 246 12.67 -30.08 -12.07
C GLU A 246 14.04 -30.69 -12.37
N GLN A 247 14.19 -31.98 -12.04
CA GLN A 247 15.45 -32.70 -12.23
C GLN A 247 15.92 -32.67 -13.69
N ALA A 248 15.01 -32.78 -14.66
CA ALA A 248 15.36 -32.74 -16.08
C ALA A 248 15.92 -31.37 -16.50
N VAL A 249 15.40 -30.29 -15.93
CA VAL A 249 15.88 -28.92 -16.18
C VAL A 249 17.21 -28.68 -15.50
N TYR A 250 17.36 -29.13 -14.26
CA TYR A 250 18.64 -29.12 -13.56
C TYR A 250 19.70 -29.87 -14.36
N ASP A 251 19.46 -31.12 -14.73
CA ASP A 251 20.42 -31.98 -15.44
C ASP A 251 20.83 -31.38 -16.80
N GLY A 252 19.85 -30.79 -17.50
CA GLY A 252 20.04 -30.21 -18.83
C GLY A 252 20.72 -28.84 -18.84
N LEU A 253 20.70 -28.11 -17.72
CA LEU A 253 21.27 -26.75 -17.65
C LEU A 253 22.45 -26.62 -16.70
N GLN A 254 22.72 -27.56 -15.79
CA GLN A 254 23.71 -27.41 -14.70
C GLN A 254 25.09 -26.87 -15.15
N ASP A 255 25.57 -27.28 -16.32
CA ASP A 255 26.88 -26.87 -16.86
C ASP A 255 26.89 -25.42 -17.37
N GLU A 256 25.75 -24.92 -17.86
CA GLU A 256 25.61 -23.57 -18.43
C GLU A 256 24.79 -22.63 -17.53
N TYR A 257 24.19 -23.12 -16.45
CA TYR A 257 23.14 -22.43 -15.70
C TYR A 257 23.60 -21.07 -15.21
N ALA A 258 24.81 -20.98 -14.64
CA ALA A 258 25.37 -19.72 -14.15
C ALA A 258 25.40 -18.63 -15.24
N GLN A 259 25.80 -18.98 -16.46
CA GLN A 259 25.84 -18.03 -17.58
C GLN A 259 24.42 -17.70 -18.08
N ARG A 260 23.55 -18.72 -18.19
CA ARG A 260 22.18 -18.56 -18.70
C ARG A 260 21.34 -17.71 -17.75
N ILE A 261 21.46 -17.93 -16.44
CA ILE A 261 20.69 -17.20 -15.44
C ILE A 261 21.17 -15.75 -15.31
N GLU A 262 22.49 -15.50 -15.39
CA GLU A 262 23.04 -14.13 -15.40
C GLU A 262 22.52 -13.34 -16.62
N PHE A 263 22.48 -13.97 -17.79
CA PHE A 263 21.88 -13.38 -18.99
C PHE A 263 20.41 -13.00 -18.77
N LEU A 264 19.60 -13.93 -18.24
CA LEU A 264 18.18 -13.71 -18.00
C LEU A 264 17.94 -12.62 -16.96
N GLU A 265 18.67 -12.66 -15.84
CA GLU A 265 18.58 -11.69 -14.75
C GLU A 265 18.95 -10.30 -15.24
N MET A 266 20.02 -10.16 -16.03
CA MET A 266 20.44 -8.87 -16.57
C MET A 266 19.31 -8.22 -17.38
N TYR A 267 18.68 -8.95 -18.30
CA TYR A 267 17.61 -8.40 -19.13
C TYR A 267 16.30 -8.20 -18.36
N ALA A 268 15.97 -9.09 -17.42
CA ALA A 268 14.85 -8.92 -16.50
C ALA A 268 15.01 -7.64 -15.68
N ARG A 269 16.19 -7.43 -15.10
CA ARG A 269 16.54 -6.21 -14.36
C ARG A 269 16.40 -4.95 -15.22
N LEU A 270 17.00 -4.93 -16.41
CA LEU A 270 16.92 -3.76 -17.31
C LEU A 270 15.47 -3.44 -17.71
N GLN A 271 14.68 -4.47 -17.99
CA GLN A 271 13.25 -4.33 -18.26
C GLN A 271 12.52 -3.71 -17.06
N GLN A 272 12.66 -4.31 -15.87
CA GLN A 272 11.96 -3.87 -14.66
C GLN A 272 12.38 -2.47 -14.23
N LEU A 273 13.67 -2.12 -14.30
CA LEU A 273 14.16 -0.77 -14.03
C LEU A 273 13.54 0.26 -14.98
N ASN A 274 13.44 -0.06 -16.28
CA ASN A 274 12.81 0.85 -17.23
C ASN A 274 11.30 1.03 -16.96
N MET A 275 10.62 -0.03 -16.52
CA MET A 275 9.19 -0.04 -16.20
C MET A 275 8.84 0.64 -14.88
N THR A 276 9.75 0.65 -13.90
CA THR A 276 9.47 1.06 -12.51
C THR A 276 10.30 2.24 -12.02
N SER A 277 11.49 2.47 -12.59
CA SER A 277 12.49 3.44 -12.11
C SER A 277 12.73 4.60 -13.07
N ASN A 278 12.22 4.56 -14.31
CA ASN A 278 12.43 5.64 -15.28
C ASN A 278 11.54 6.86 -14.99
N GLN A 279 12.08 7.80 -14.20
CA GLN A 279 11.41 9.04 -13.80
C GLN A 279 11.14 10.03 -14.95
N ALA A 280 11.86 9.92 -16.08
CA ALA A 280 11.73 10.88 -17.18
C ALA A 280 10.44 10.69 -17.98
N VAL A 281 9.81 9.52 -17.89
CA VAL A 281 8.62 9.19 -18.68
C VAL A 281 7.37 9.73 -18.03
N SER A 282 6.58 10.44 -18.83
CA SER A 282 5.29 11.00 -18.43
C SER A 282 4.12 10.19 -19.00
N GLY A 283 3.00 10.19 -18.30
CA GLY A 283 1.70 9.67 -18.72
C GLY A 283 0.82 10.80 -19.25
N LEU A 284 -0.28 11.10 -18.56
CA LEU A 284 -1.24 12.13 -18.96
C LEU A 284 -0.70 13.55 -18.78
N GLN A 285 0.15 13.77 -17.77
CA GLN A 285 0.67 15.09 -17.43
C GLN A 285 2.19 15.11 -17.55
N LYS A 286 2.72 16.17 -18.14
CA LYS A 286 4.17 16.34 -18.26
C LYS A 286 4.82 16.35 -16.86
N GLY A 287 5.77 15.45 -16.64
CA GLY A 287 6.48 15.32 -15.37
C GLY A 287 5.74 14.50 -14.31
N ASP A 288 4.66 13.80 -14.65
CA ASP A 288 3.95 12.93 -13.71
C ASP A 288 4.70 11.64 -13.34
N MET A 289 5.90 11.40 -13.89
CA MET A 289 6.77 10.25 -13.58
C MET A 289 6.01 8.92 -13.55
N ILE A 290 5.09 8.70 -14.50
CA ILE A 290 4.09 7.61 -14.45
C ILE A 290 4.66 6.24 -14.10
N ARG A 291 5.86 5.91 -14.57
CA ARG A 291 6.50 4.60 -14.36
C ARG A 291 6.89 4.34 -12.90
N THR A 292 7.03 5.40 -12.10
CA THR A 292 7.38 5.32 -10.68
C THR A 292 6.16 5.35 -9.74
N ILE A 293 4.95 5.16 -10.27
CA ILE A 293 3.73 5.36 -9.49
C ILE A 293 3.62 4.47 -8.24
N ALA A 294 4.14 3.23 -8.29
CA ALA A 294 4.12 2.30 -7.17
C ALA A 294 4.99 2.79 -5.98
N GLY A 295 6.18 3.33 -6.24
CA GLY A 295 7.03 3.89 -5.19
C GLY A 295 6.48 5.22 -4.65
N ARG A 296 5.72 5.97 -5.46
CA ARG A 296 5.11 7.25 -5.05
C ARG A 296 3.94 7.06 -4.10
N THR A 297 3.05 6.10 -4.35
CA THR A 297 1.97 5.76 -3.41
C THR A 297 2.53 5.16 -2.13
N PHE A 298 3.49 4.23 -2.25
CA PHE A 298 4.19 3.67 -1.10
C PHE A 298 4.85 4.74 -0.23
N ALA A 299 5.52 5.72 -0.83
CA ALA A 299 6.14 6.82 -0.10
C ALA A 299 5.14 7.62 0.73
N ARG A 300 3.95 7.89 0.18
CA ARG A 300 2.88 8.54 0.94
C ARG A 300 2.45 7.67 2.13
N ARG A 301 2.25 6.37 1.91
CA ARG A 301 1.90 5.40 2.96
C ARG A 301 2.92 5.34 4.09
N VAL A 302 4.22 5.40 3.79
CA VAL A 302 5.27 5.41 4.82
C VAL A 302 5.09 6.60 5.75
N VAL A 303 4.91 7.81 5.20
CA VAL A 303 4.68 9.02 6.00
C VAL A 303 3.42 8.86 6.85
N ASP A 304 2.31 8.43 6.26
CA ASP A 304 1.03 8.26 6.97
C ASP A 304 1.13 7.26 8.12
N ALA A 305 1.85 6.16 7.95
CA ALA A 305 2.03 5.16 8.99
C ALA A 305 2.90 5.68 10.17
N LEU A 306 3.94 6.46 9.88
CA LEU A 306 4.77 7.09 10.93
C LEU A 306 4.01 8.20 11.66
N GLU A 307 3.21 9.01 10.95
CA GLU A 307 2.34 10.02 11.56
C GLU A 307 1.27 9.39 12.44
N ALA A 308 0.69 8.26 12.02
CA ALA A 308 -0.28 7.51 12.81
C ALA A 308 0.32 7.10 14.17
N ASN A 309 1.57 6.63 14.23
CA ASN A 309 2.23 6.33 15.50
C ASN A 309 2.38 7.57 16.40
N GLY A 310 2.77 8.71 15.82
CA GLY A 310 2.89 9.98 16.54
C GLY A 310 1.55 10.46 17.13
N ASN A 311 0.45 10.28 16.40
CA ASN A 311 -0.89 10.63 16.88
C ASN A 311 -1.33 9.87 18.13
N PHE A 312 -0.73 8.71 18.40
CA PHE A 312 -0.96 7.90 19.61
C PHE A 312 0.22 7.94 20.58
N ALA A 313 1.13 8.91 20.47
CA ALA A 313 2.33 9.03 21.31
C ALA A 313 3.12 7.71 21.44
N GLY A 314 3.22 6.96 20.34
CA GLY A 314 3.94 5.69 20.30
C GLY A 314 3.20 4.49 20.90
N TYR A 315 1.97 4.64 21.40
CA TYR A 315 1.19 3.53 21.98
C TYR A 315 0.70 2.53 20.93
N SER A 316 0.21 3.02 19.79
CA SER A 316 -0.35 2.21 18.69
C SER A 316 0.47 2.39 17.40
N ASN A 317 0.19 1.60 16.36
CA ASN A 317 0.85 1.66 15.05
C ASN A 317 2.38 1.55 15.16
N LYS A 318 2.86 0.66 16.02
CA LYS A 318 4.29 0.44 16.29
C LYS A 318 4.99 -0.25 15.12
N LEU A 319 4.31 -1.17 14.44
CA LEU A 319 4.88 -1.91 13.32
C LEU A 319 3.87 -2.03 12.18
N THR A 320 4.20 -1.46 11.02
CA THR A 320 3.41 -1.57 9.80
C THR A 320 4.14 -2.49 8.81
N LEU A 321 3.48 -3.55 8.36
CA LEU A 321 4.01 -4.54 7.42
C LEU A 321 3.17 -4.52 6.15
N LEU A 322 3.82 -4.35 5.00
CA LEU A 322 3.20 -4.30 3.68
C LEU A 322 3.82 -5.42 2.84
N PHE A 323 3.03 -6.38 2.37
CA PHE A 323 3.50 -7.51 1.55
C PHE A 323 3.17 -7.26 0.09
N SER A 324 4.20 -7.23 -0.76
CA SER A 324 4.07 -6.86 -2.19
C SER A 324 5.08 -7.58 -3.09
N SER A 325 5.20 -7.08 -4.31
CA SER A 325 6.14 -7.47 -5.35
C SER A 325 7.25 -6.43 -5.53
N GLN A 326 8.06 -6.55 -6.59
CA GLN A 326 9.29 -5.78 -6.79
C GLN A 326 9.07 -4.30 -7.15
N GLU A 327 7.91 -3.93 -7.69
CA GLU A 327 7.69 -2.61 -8.27
C GLU A 327 7.80 -1.45 -7.27
N PRO A 328 7.21 -1.53 -6.05
CA PRO A 328 7.41 -0.52 -5.03
C PRO A 328 8.89 -0.35 -4.63
N PHE A 329 9.67 -1.43 -4.57
CA PHE A 329 11.08 -1.39 -4.20
C PHE A 329 11.90 -0.62 -5.24
N LEU A 330 11.89 -1.10 -6.48
CA LEU A 330 12.68 -0.50 -7.57
C LEU A 330 12.28 0.96 -7.79
N SER A 331 10.98 1.23 -7.78
CA SER A 331 10.46 2.58 -7.91
C SER A 331 10.89 3.49 -6.76
N PHE A 332 10.81 3.04 -5.52
CA PHE A 332 11.22 3.83 -4.37
C PHE A 332 12.73 4.08 -4.37
N PHE A 333 13.55 3.08 -4.70
CA PHE A 333 15.02 3.23 -4.77
C PHE A 333 15.44 4.32 -5.75
N SER A 334 14.75 4.41 -6.88
CA SER A 334 14.95 5.49 -7.84
C SER A 334 14.59 6.86 -7.25
N LEU A 335 13.38 6.98 -6.69
CA LEU A 335 12.84 8.24 -6.16
C LEU A 335 13.64 8.77 -4.97
N ALA A 336 14.12 7.87 -4.11
CA ALA A 336 14.90 8.19 -2.93
C ALA A 336 16.38 8.44 -3.24
N GLY A 337 16.80 8.47 -4.51
CA GLY A 337 18.19 8.74 -4.89
C GLY A 337 19.19 7.67 -4.43
N LEU A 338 18.73 6.42 -4.24
CA LEU A 338 19.57 5.28 -3.88
C LEU A 338 20.28 4.69 -5.11
N GLN A 339 19.73 4.91 -6.31
CA GLN A 339 20.33 4.53 -7.60
C GLN A 339 21.26 5.64 -8.12
N LYS A 340 22.51 5.71 -7.64
CA LYS A 340 23.46 6.76 -8.05
C LYS A 340 24.07 6.47 -9.44
N PRO A 341 24.12 7.45 -10.38
CA PRO A 341 24.60 7.23 -11.75
C PRO A 341 26.07 6.79 -11.87
N ASN A 342 26.91 7.13 -10.88
CA ASN A 342 28.35 6.85 -10.89
C ASN A 342 28.73 5.57 -10.14
N GLN A 343 27.76 4.78 -9.69
CA GLN A 343 28.02 3.49 -9.06
C GLN A 343 27.85 2.38 -10.09
N THR A 344 28.83 1.47 -10.17
CA THR A 344 28.71 0.29 -11.04
C THR A 344 27.65 -0.64 -10.46
N LEU A 345 26.90 -1.31 -11.35
CA LEU A 345 25.79 -2.22 -11.03
C LEU A 345 26.13 -3.30 -9.98
N SER A 346 27.42 -3.58 -9.75
CA SER A 346 27.91 -4.60 -8.81
C SER A 346 28.22 -4.09 -7.40
N THR A 347 28.12 -2.78 -7.13
CA THR A 347 28.57 -2.19 -5.84
C THR A 347 27.43 -1.83 -4.88
N THR A 348 26.19 -1.77 -5.36
CA THR A 348 25.02 -1.43 -4.54
C THR A 348 23.81 -2.28 -4.94
N PRO A 349 22.98 -2.72 -3.99
CA PRO A 349 21.89 -3.66 -4.28
C PRO A 349 20.67 -3.01 -4.95
N PHE A 350 20.61 -1.67 -5.01
CA PHE A 350 19.44 -0.91 -5.47
C PHE A 350 19.18 -0.94 -6.97
N TRP A 351 20.12 -1.51 -7.73
CA TRP A 351 19.96 -1.76 -9.16
C TRP A 351 19.47 -3.17 -9.44
N SER A 352 19.65 -4.11 -8.51
CA SER A 352 19.26 -5.51 -8.67
C SER A 352 17.76 -5.71 -8.41
N LEU A 353 17.21 -6.80 -8.93
CA LEU A 353 15.88 -7.24 -8.55
C LEU A 353 15.89 -7.61 -7.06
N PRO A 354 14.89 -7.21 -6.26
CA PRO A 354 14.75 -7.70 -4.89
C PRO A 354 14.60 -9.22 -4.91
N GLU A 355 15.37 -9.91 -4.08
CA GLU A 355 15.24 -11.36 -3.89
C GLU A 355 13.98 -11.68 -3.08
N ASN A 356 13.59 -12.96 -3.09
CA ASN A 356 12.47 -13.43 -2.30
C ASN A 356 12.65 -13.10 -0.80
N GLY A 357 11.58 -12.58 -0.20
CA GLY A 357 11.57 -12.14 1.20
C GLY A 357 12.42 -10.90 1.50
N ALA A 358 13.03 -10.23 0.51
CA ALA A 358 13.72 -8.95 0.72
C ALA A 358 12.82 -7.92 1.43
N ALA A 359 13.42 -7.04 2.23
CA ALA A 359 12.67 -6.05 3.01
C ALA A 359 13.33 -4.66 2.97
N MET A 360 12.53 -3.64 2.67
CA MET A 360 12.90 -2.23 2.83
C MET A 360 12.14 -1.64 4.01
N VAL A 361 12.84 -0.93 4.89
CA VAL A 361 12.36 -0.61 6.24
C VAL A 361 12.67 0.83 6.60
N PHE A 362 11.71 1.51 7.21
CA PHE A 362 11.82 2.87 7.75
C PHE A 362 11.55 2.83 9.24
N GLU A 363 12.54 3.19 10.04
CA GLU A 363 12.41 3.25 11.49
C GLU A 363 12.33 4.70 11.96
N LEU A 364 11.33 5.00 12.78
CA LEU A 364 11.24 6.25 13.52
C LEU A 364 12.00 6.07 14.83
N VAL A 365 13.12 6.79 14.95
CA VAL A 365 14.05 6.67 16.08
C VAL A 365 14.25 8.00 16.78
N GLY A 366 14.42 7.97 18.09
CA GLY A 366 14.70 9.17 18.87
C GLY A 366 14.53 8.93 20.36
N ASP A 367 15.09 9.82 21.17
CA ASP A 367 14.94 9.84 22.62
C ASP A 367 14.57 11.25 23.08
N GLN A 368 13.77 11.34 24.13
CA GLN A 368 13.48 12.63 24.76
C GLN A 368 14.56 12.95 25.80
N PRO A 369 15.28 14.09 25.69
CA PRO A 369 16.32 14.44 26.64
C PRO A 369 15.79 14.49 28.07
N ASN A 370 16.46 13.79 28.99
CA ASN A 370 16.10 13.65 30.41
C ASN A 370 14.79 12.90 30.71
N GLU A 371 14.10 12.36 29.70
CA GLU A 371 12.84 11.64 29.86
C GLU A 371 12.80 10.34 29.01
N PRO A 372 13.55 9.29 29.41
CA PRO A 372 13.82 8.10 28.58
C PRO A 372 12.59 7.22 28.26
N ASP A 373 11.47 7.47 28.92
CA ASP A 373 10.20 6.75 28.71
C ASP A 373 9.11 7.62 28.06
N THR A 374 9.43 8.88 27.75
CA THR A 374 8.50 9.81 27.09
C THR A 374 8.68 9.75 25.58
N TYR A 375 7.56 9.78 24.85
CA TYR A 375 7.59 9.90 23.39
C TYR A 375 8.29 11.21 22.97
N PRO A 376 9.31 11.16 22.10
CA PRO A 376 10.07 12.35 21.76
C PRO A 376 9.24 13.38 21.00
N THR A 377 9.55 14.66 21.22
CA THR A 377 9.08 15.72 20.33
C THR A 377 9.64 15.54 18.92
N GLU A 378 8.93 16.02 17.89
CA GLU A 378 9.32 15.87 16.48
C GLU A 378 10.78 16.29 16.18
N GLU A 379 11.29 17.32 16.85
CA GLU A 379 12.67 17.80 16.71
C GLU A 379 13.74 16.79 17.14
N ASN A 380 13.37 15.84 18.01
CA ASN A 380 14.22 14.78 18.52
C ASN A 380 13.99 13.44 17.77
N LEU A 381 13.15 13.45 16.73
CA LEU A 381 12.85 12.28 15.92
C LEU A 381 13.65 12.30 14.60
N TYR A 382 14.11 11.11 14.24
CA TYR A 382 14.85 10.84 13.02
C TYR A 382 14.25 9.63 12.33
N VAL A 383 14.43 9.55 11.01
CA VAL A 383 14.16 8.35 10.23
C VAL A 383 15.47 7.70 9.82
N ARG A 384 15.55 6.40 10.08
CA ARG A 384 16.61 5.52 9.60
C ARG A 384 16.03 4.57 8.54
N PHE A 385 16.69 4.46 7.40
CA PHE A 385 16.34 3.52 6.35
C PHE A 385 17.25 2.29 6.36
N LEU A 386 16.64 1.12 6.24
CA LEU A 386 17.34 -0.15 6.17
C LEU A 386 16.88 -0.93 4.95
N TYR A 387 17.81 -1.64 4.34
CA TYR A 387 17.50 -2.64 3.33
C TYR A 387 18.12 -3.98 3.72
N ARG A 388 17.30 -5.03 3.62
CA ARG A 388 17.69 -6.42 3.79
C ARG A 388 17.42 -7.15 2.49
N GLU A 389 18.47 -7.65 1.86
CA GLU A 389 18.44 -7.99 0.43
C GLU A 389 17.71 -9.29 0.12
N ASN A 390 17.54 -10.19 1.09
CA ASN A 390 16.87 -11.49 0.95
C ASN A 390 16.45 -12.04 2.32
N ALA A 391 15.76 -13.18 2.33
CA ALA A 391 15.32 -13.89 3.52
C ALA A 391 16.41 -14.65 4.31
N GLU A 392 17.61 -14.87 3.77
CA GLU A 392 18.62 -15.77 4.33
C GLU A 392 19.01 -15.43 5.78
N PRO A 393 19.12 -16.39 6.71
CA PRO A 393 19.39 -16.09 8.13
C PRO A 393 20.63 -15.24 8.42
N SER A 394 21.65 -15.32 7.56
CA SER A 394 22.91 -14.57 7.68
C SER A 394 22.81 -13.12 7.19
N THR A 395 21.78 -12.77 6.42
CA THR A 395 21.65 -11.44 5.80
C THR A 395 21.26 -10.39 6.85
N PRO A 396 22.10 -9.35 7.07
CA PRO A 396 21.84 -8.32 8.07
C PRO A 396 20.87 -7.25 7.57
N PHE A 397 20.34 -6.46 8.51
CA PHE A 397 19.73 -5.16 8.18
C PHE A 397 20.83 -4.11 8.00
N LEU A 398 20.95 -3.58 6.78
CA LEU A 398 21.98 -2.60 6.43
C LEU A 398 21.39 -1.20 6.35
N GLU A 399 22.03 -0.24 7.04
CA GLU A 399 21.70 1.17 6.99
C GLU A 399 22.21 1.82 5.69
N TYR A 400 21.35 2.64 5.08
CA TYR A 400 21.68 3.42 3.89
C TYR A 400 21.16 4.86 4.01
N PRO A 401 21.90 5.85 3.49
CA PRO A 401 21.43 7.23 3.43
C PRO A 401 20.30 7.37 2.40
N LEU A 402 19.24 8.09 2.77
CA LEU A 402 18.16 8.45 1.85
C LEU A 402 18.47 9.75 1.09
N PHE A 403 17.72 9.99 0.02
CA PHE A 403 17.66 11.25 -0.73
C PHE A 403 18.99 11.70 -1.32
N GLY A 404 19.84 10.74 -1.68
CA GLY A 404 21.16 11.01 -2.27
C GLY A 404 22.19 11.56 -1.28
N LEU A 405 21.93 11.52 0.03
CA LEU A 405 22.86 11.96 1.07
C LEU A 405 24.16 11.11 1.08
N ALA A 406 25.17 11.60 1.79
CA ALA A 406 26.47 10.94 1.90
C ALA A 406 26.39 9.66 2.75
N GLU A 407 27.31 8.72 2.56
CA GLU A 407 27.26 7.39 3.22
C GLU A 407 27.32 7.43 4.76
N GLY A 408 27.82 8.52 5.35
CA GLY A 408 27.82 8.73 6.81
C GLY A 408 26.51 9.29 7.37
N ASP A 409 25.62 9.83 6.52
CA ASP A 409 24.40 10.51 6.92
C ASP A 409 23.19 9.56 6.86
N THR A 410 23.24 8.44 7.59
CA THR A 410 22.22 7.38 7.54
C THR A 410 20.93 7.70 8.32
N ARG A 411 20.88 8.85 9.00
CA ARG A 411 19.73 9.33 9.75
C ARG A 411 19.34 10.71 9.24
N VAL A 412 18.06 10.86 8.92
CA VAL A 412 17.48 12.15 8.51
C VAL A 412 16.52 12.64 9.59
N THR A 413 16.45 13.95 9.83
CA THR A 413 15.44 14.48 10.76
C THR A 413 14.03 14.16 10.25
N TYR A 414 13.08 13.93 11.16
CA TYR A 414 11.74 13.52 10.75
C TYR A 414 11.04 14.59 9.89
N SER A 415 11.27 15.87 10.18
CA SER A 415 10.76 16.99 9.38
C SER A 415 11.32 17.01 7.95
N TYR A 416 12.64 16.80 7.79
CA TYR A 416 13.27 16.71 6.48
C TYR A 416 12.78 15.49 5.69
N PHE A 417 12.65 14.34 6.36
CA PHE A 417 12.09 13.14 5.76
C PHE A 417 10.69 13.38 5.18
N LYS A 418 9.77 13.96 5.96
CA LYS A 418 8.42 14.30 5.48
C LYS A 418 8.45 15.23 4.27
N GLN A 419 9.32 16.24 4.30
CA GLN A 419 9.47 17.20 3.19
C GLN A 419 9.97 16.53 1.91
N GLU A 420 10.99 15.66 1.99
CA GLU A 420 11.52 14.96 0.82
C GLU A 420 10.50 13.96 0.25
N MET A 421 9.84 13.18 1.11
CA MET A 421 8.81 12.22 0.69
C MET A 421 7.62 12.93 0.01
N ALA A 422 7.24 14.13 0.47
CA ALA A 422 6.16 14.92 -0.12
C ALA A 422 6.47 15.44 -1.54
N LYS A 423 7.74 15.46 -1.97
CA LYS A 423 8.10 15.90 -3.35
C LYS A 423 7.59 14.96 -4.42
N PHE A 424 7.49 13.67 -4.10
CA PHE A 424 7.10 12.64 -5.05
C PHE A 424 5.95 11.77 -4.59
N GLY A 425 5.67 11.70 -3.28
CA GLY A 425 4.55 10.97 -2.72
C GLY A 425 3.21 11.43 -3.31
N VAL A 426 2.32 10.49 -3.60
CA VAL A 426 0.98 10.78 -4.13
C VAL A 426 -0.10 10.15 -3.27
N ASP A 427 -1.16 10.91 -3.03
CA ASP A 427 -2.38 10.40 -2.41
C ASP A 427 -3.30 9.74 -3.44
N THR A 428 -4.38 9.11 -2.97
CA THR A 428 -5.36 8.41 -3.80
C THR A 428 -5.97 9.32 -4.87
N ALA A 429 -6.32 10.56 -4.53
CA ALA A 429 -6.94 11.49 -5.48
C ALA A 429 -5.97 11.88 -6.62
N THR A 430 -4.72 12.16 -6.27
CA THR A 430 -3.66 12.45 -7.24
C THR A 430 -3.35 11.23 -8.09
N TRP A 431 -3.28 10.04 -7.48
CA TRP A 431 -3.10 8.77 -8.19
C TRP A 431 -4.21 8.55 -9.23
N CYS A 432 -5.47 8.74 -8.86
CA CYS A 432 -6.60 8.63 -9.78
C CYS A 432 -6.46 9.58 -10.99
N SER A 433 -6.04 10.82 -10.75
CA SER A 433 -5.81 11.80 -11.82
C SER A 433 -4.63 11.45 -12.72
N ILE A 434 -3.52 10.95 -12.18
CA ILE A 434 -2.32 10.59 -12.95
C ILE A 434 -2.58 9.33 -13.77
N CYS A 435 -3.24 8.34 -13.17
CA CYS A 435 -3.51 7.06 -13.79
C CYS A 435 -4.68 7.09 -14.76
N GLY A 436 -5.56 8.10 -14.68
CA GLY A 436 -6.83 8.10 -15.41
C GLY A 436 -7.65 6.83 -15.11
N SER A 437 -7.62 6.40 -13.85
CA SER A 437 -8.24 5.13 -13.44
C SER A 437 -9.74 5.30 -13.25
N ILE A 438 -10.49 4.24 -13.60
CA ILE A 438 -11.95 4.15 -13.44
C ILE A 438 -12.34 3.30 -12.23
N GLN A 439 -11.41 3.06 -11.31
CA GLN A 439 -11.70 2.35 -10.08
C GLN A 439 -12.81 3.06 -9.31
N SER A 440 -13.70 2.29 -8.66
CA SER A 440 -14.83 2.86 -7.90
C SER A 440 -14.36 3.85 -6.83
N PHE A 441 -13.14 3.65 -6.31
CA PHE A 441 -12.55 4.55 -5.34
C PHE A 441 -12.04 5.88 -5.94
N CYS A 442 -12.02 6.06 -7.26
CA CYS A 442 -11.70 7.33 -7.91
C CYS A 442 -12.94 8.23 -8.04
N ASP A 443 -14.12 7.64 -8.21
CA ASP A 443 -15.37 8.38 -8.41
C ASP A 443 -15.87 9.04 -7.12
N TRP A 444 -15.84 8.36 -5.97
CA TRP A 444 -16.28 8.95 -4.69
C TRP A 444 -15.38 10.09 -4.18
N GLN A 445 -14.14 10.18 -4.66
CA GLN A 445 -13.25 11.29 -4.31
C GLN A 445 -13.57 12.57 -5.11
N THR A 446 -14.19 12.44 -6.29
CA THR A 446 -14.70 13.62 -7.02
C THR A 446 -15.88 14.29 -6.33
N THR A 447 -16.64 13.58 -5.48
CA THR A 447 -17.73 14.17 -4.68
C THR A 447 -17.25 14.81 -3.38
N LYS A 448 -16.04 14.48 -2.89
CA LYS A 448 -15.40 15.20 -1.76
C LYS A 448 -14.77 16.54 -2.14
N THR A 449 -14.57 16.79 -3.43
CA THR A 449 -14.16 18.10 -3.96
C THR A 449 -15.37 18.88 -4.47
N THR A 450 -16.33 19.17 -3.58
CA THR A 450 -17.11 20.38 -3.77
C THR A 450 -16.22 21.52 -3.30
N PRO A 451 -15.61 22.32 -4.19
CA PRO A 451 -14.73 23.40 -3.75
C PRO A 451 -15.52 24.30 -2.81
N THR A 452 -14.94 24.64 -1.66
CA THR A 452 -15.53 25.72 -0.88
C THR A 452 -15.52 26.96 -1.75
N VAL A 453 -16.49 27.86 -1.55
CA VAL A 453 -16.56 29.13 -2.30
C VAL A 453 -15.21 29.87 -2.23
N GLY A 454 -14.43 29.68 -1.16
CA GLY A 454 -13.07 30.19 -1.01
C GLY A 454 -12.02 29.60 -1.96
N GLU A 455 -12.01 28.29 -2.22
CA GLU A 455 -11.08 27.68 -3.20
C GLU A 455 -11.44 28.06 -4.64
N ALA A 456 -12.74 28.12 -4.96
CA ALA A 456 -13.19 28.57 -6.27
C ALA A 456 -12.76 30.02 -6.56
N ILE A 457 -12.82 30.89 -5.53
CA ILE A 457 -12.36 32.28 -5.63
C ILE A 457 -10.83 32.35 -5.79
N ARG A 458 -10.05 31.57 -5.03
CA ARG A 458 -8.58 31.57 -5.15
C ARG A 458 -8.10 31.09 -6.52
N SER A 459 -8.74 30.07 -7.08
CA SER A 459 -8.48 29.57 -8.43
C SER A 459 -8.83 30.59 -9.53
N ALA A 460 -9.92 31.35 -9.34
CA ALA A 460 -10.32 32.41 -10.26
C ALA A 460 -9.38 33.64 -10.22
N VAL A 461 -8.79 33.94 -9.07
CA VAL A 461 -7.87 35.08 -8.86
C VAL A 461 -6.48 34.85 -9.46
N GLN A 462 -6.06 33.60 -9.68
CA GLN A 462 -4.76 33.30 -10.31
C GLN A 462 -4.72 33.48 -11.84
N LYS A 463 -5.84 33.87 -12.48
CA LYS A 463 -5.84 34.25 -13.90
C LYS A 463 -5.66 35.77 -14.02
N PRO A 464 -4.53 36.27 -14.58
CA PRO A 464 -4.18 37.71 -14.58
C PRO A 464 -5.18 38.62 -15.32
N VAL A 465 -6.14 38.04 -16.05
CA VAL A 465 -7.18 38.77 -16.79
C VAL A 465 -8.41 39.11 -15.91
N VAL A 466 -8.61 38.44 -14.76
CA VAL A 466 -9.83 38.60 -13.93
C VAL A 466 -9.66 39.60 -12.78
N ALA A 467 -8.42 39.96 -12.42
CA ALA A 467 -8.14 40.94 -11.36
C ALA A 467 -8.65 42.37 -11.68
N GLY A 468 -8.77 42.74 -12.96
CA GLY A 468 -9.25 44.06 -13.38
C GLY A 468 -10.76 44.27 -13.22
N ILE A 469 -11.56 43.20 -13.34
CA ILE A 469 -13.03 43.30 -13.35
C ILE A 469 -13.57 43.48 -11.93
N ILE A 470 -12.98 42.80 -10.94
CA ILE A 470 -13.39 42.91 -9.55
C ILE A 470 -13.05 44.30 -8.98
N GLY A 471 -11.90 44.86 -9.35
CA GLY A 471 -11.55 46.25 -9.01
C GLY A 471 -12.53 47.28 -9.59
N ALA A 472 -12.98 47.08 -10.84
CA ALA A 472 -13.94 47.98 -11.49
C ALA A 472 -15.34 47.93 -10.85
N ILE A 473 -15.80 46.74 -10.42
CA ILE A 473 -17.11 46.60 -9.77
C ILE A 473 -17.13 47.30 -8.40
N ILE A 474 -16.04 47.19 -7.63
CA ILE A 474 -15.92 47.86 -6.32
C ILE A 474 -15.89 49.38 -6.50
N VAL A 475 -15.13 49.89 -7.47
CA VAL A 475 -15.08 51.33 -7.77
C VAL A 475 -16.45 51.86 -8.22
N LEU A 476 -17.18 51.11 -9.06
CA LEU A 476 -18.54 51.48 -9.48
C LEU A 476 -19.54 51.45 -8.32
N ALA A 477 -19.43 50.48 -7.41
CA ALA A 477 -20.28 50.40 -6.23
C ALA A 477 -20.04 51.58 -5.28
N VAL A 478 -18.77 51.96 -5.06
CA VAL A 478 -18.41 53.12 -4.23
C VAL A 478 -18.87 54.43 -4.89
N LEU A 479 -18.68 54.60 -6.20
CA LEU A 479 -19.18 55.77 -6.93
C LEU A 479 -20.71 55.86 -6.91
N GLY A 480 -21.42 54.74 -7.06
CA GLY A 480 -22.87 54.68 -6.93
C GLY A 480 -23.34 55.13 -5.54
N LEU A 481 -22.66 54.69 -4.49
CA LEU A 481 -22.96 55.10 -3.11
C LEU A 481 -22.71 56.58 -2.85
N VAL A 482 -21.67 57.16 -3.47
CA VAL A 482 -21.37 58.61 -3.40
C VAL A 482 -22.45 59.42 -4.12
N VAL A 483 -22.93 58.98 -5.29
CA VAL A 483 -23.99 59.67 -6.04
C VAL A 483 -25.32 59.61 -5.29
N VAL A 484 -25.66 58.46 -4.70
CA VAL A 484 -26.89 58.29 -3.91
C VAL A 484 -26.84 59.15 -2.64
N SER A 485 -25.71 59.17 -1.92
CA SER A 485 -25.56 60.02 -0.74
C SER A 485 -25.62 61.51 -1.07
N ALA A 486 -25.03 61.95 -2.18
CA ALA A 486 -25.15 63.33 -2.67
C ALA A 486 -26.59 63.69 -3.06
N ALA A 487 -27.35 62.79 -3.69
CA ALA A 487 -28.75 63.03 -4.07
C ALA A 487 -29.68 63.13 -2.84
N VAL A 488 -29.43 62.31 -1.80
CA VAL A 488 -30.19 62.32 -0.55
C VAL A 488 -29.89 63.56 0.29
N LEU A 489 -28.63 64.00 0.35
CA LEU A 489 -28.23 65.22 1.08
C LEU A 489 -28.51 66.51 0.29
N GLY A 490 -28.57 66.44 -1.04
CA GLY A 490 -28.84 67.57 -1.94
C GLY A 490 -30.32 67.88 -2.20
N GLY A 491 -31.25 67.14 -1.58
CA GLY A 491 -32.69 67.48 -1.61
C GLY A 491 -33.43 67.19 -2.92
N PHE A 492 -32.90 66.35 -3.81
CA PHE A 492 -33.57 66.03 -5.08
C PHE A 492 -34.75 65.06 -4.88
N ARG A 493 -35.98 65.55 -5.05
CA ARG A 493 -37.21 64.73 -5.00
C ARG A 493 -37.63 64.29 -6.40
N ILE A 494 -37.46 63.00 -6.69
CA ILE A 494 -37.97 62.37 -7.92
C ILE A 494 -39.50 62.26 -7.81
N HIS A 495 -40.23 63.01 -8.64
CA HIS A 495 -41.69 62.95 -8.69
C HIS A 495 -42.17 61.83 -9.63
N ARG A 496 -43.06 60.98 -9.11
CA ARG A 496 -43.73 59.93 -9.88
C ARG A 496 -44.97 60.52 -10.55
N ALA A 497 -44.97 60.62 -11.88
CA ALA A 497 -46.16 61.00 -12.64
C ALA A 497 -47.21 59.88 -12.56
N GLY A 498 -48.36 60.19 -11.96
CA GLY A 498 -49.49 59.29 -11.82
C GLY A 498 -50.68 59.69 -12.69
N GLY A 499 -51.05 58.79 -13.60
CA GLY A 499 -52.42 58.34 -13.89
C GLY A 499 -53.43 59.30 -14.56
N GLY A 500 -53.88 58.95 -15.78
CA GLY A 500 -55.07 59.52 -16.40
C GLY A 500 -55.67 58.61 -17.50
N ALA A 501 -56.82 58.03 -17.21
CA ALA A 501 -57.61 57.01 -17.92
C ALA A 501 -57.94 57.24 -19.42
N GLY A 502 -58.21 56.13 -20.14
CA GLY A 502 -59.18 56.13 -21.25
C GLY A 502 -59.02 55.05 -22.32
N GLY A 503 -59.78 53.95 -22.19
CA GLY A 503 -60.52 53.37 -23.32
C GLY A 503 -59.84 52.39 -24.30
N LYS A 504 -60.10 51.10 -24.06
CA LYS A 504 -60.57 50.06 -25.01
C LYS A 504 -59.76 49.63 -26.25
N ASP A 505 -59.60 48.30 -26.25
CA ASP A 505 -59.68 47.33 -27.35
C ASP A 505 -58.43 47.05 -28.19
N GLY A 506 -58.07 45.76 -28.22
CA GLY A 506 -57.47 45.14 -29.40
C GLY A 506 -56.09 44.51 -29.26
N ASN A 507 -56.03 43.35 -28.59
CA ASN A 507 -55.15 42.22 -28.89
C ASN A 507 -53.63 42.47 -29.02
N GLY A 508 -52.91 42.25 -27.91
CA GLY A 508 -51.46 42.04 -27.91
C GLY A 508 -51.01 41.30 -26.66
N ARG A 509 -50.76 39.99 -26.75
CA ARG A 509 -50.00 39.26 -25.72
C ARG A 509 -48.51 39.37 -26.05
N ILE A 510 -47.83 40.30 -25.38
CA ILE A 510 -46.45 40.13 -24.96
C ILE A 510 -46.51 39.89 -23.46
N ALA A 511 -46.20 38.66 -23.02
CA ALA A 511 -46.12 38.33 -21.60
C ALA A 511 -44.69 38.55 -21.11
N GLY A 512 -44.54 39.56 -20.25
CA GLY A 512 -43.40 39.71 -19.37
C GLY A 512 -43.47 38.75 -18.17
N LEU A 513 -42.32 38.66 -17.51
CA LEU A 513 -42.04 37.97 -16.25
C LEU A 513 -43.15 38.15 -15.20
N GLY A 514 -43.74 37.02 -14.79
CA GLY A 514 -44.65 36.90 -13.66
C GLY A 514 -44.31 35.64 -12.88
N GLY A 515 -44.11 35.80 -11.57
CA GLY A 515 -43.89 34.71 -10.64
C GLY A 515 -45.13 33.88 -10.34
N PHE A 516 -44.88 32.87 -9.49
CA PHE A 516 -45.75 31.82 -8.94
C PHE A 516 -46.03 30.61 -9.85
N LYS A 517 -45.60 29.43 -9.40
CA LYS A 517 -46.45 28.54 -8.58
C LYS A 517 -45.66 27.32 -8.10
N ALA A 518 -45.82 27.03 -6.81
CA ALA A 518 -45.46 25.75 -6.20
C ALA A 518 -46.22 24.63 -6.92
N ALA A 519 -45.51 23.56 -7.27
CA ALA A 519 -46.11 22.37 -7.83
C ALA A 519 -46.93 21.64 -6.75
N GLU A 520 -48.11 21.19 -7.17
CA GLU A 520 -49.09 20.44 -6.40
C GLU A 520 -48.50 19.18 -5.76
N LYS A 521 -48.90 18.98 -4.50
CA LYS A 521 -48.81 17.72 -3.75
C LYS A 521 -49.70 16.69 -4.45
N MET A 522 -49.12 15.61 -4.97
CA MET A 522 -49.88 14.46 -5.47
C MET A 522 -50.40 13.61 -4.31
N ALA A 523 -51.64 13.14 -4.42
CA ALA A 523 -52.29 12.27 -3.45
C ALA A 523 -51.83 10.81 -3.62
N SER A 524 -50.63 10.49 -3.13
CA SER A 524 -50.21 9.08 -2.92
C SER A 524 -49.06 8.88 -1.92
N ASP A 525 -48.60 9.91 -1.21
CA ASP A 525 -47.58 9.73 -0.16
C ASP A 525 -48.24 9.52 1.22
N PRO A 526 -47.96 8.40 1.91
CA PRO A 526 -48.38 8.21 3.30
C PRO A 526 -47.53 9.07 4.23
N ASP A 527 -48.18 9.97 4.97
CA ASP A 527 -47.54 10.84 5.95
C ASP A 527 -46.92 10.01 7.11
N LEU A 528 -45.59 10.01 7.23
CA LEU A 528 -44.91 9.60 8.47
C LEU A 528 -45.01 10.75 9.48
N ALA A 529 -46.00 10.67 10.36
CA ALA A 529 -46.10 11.54 11.53
C ALA A 529 -45.00 11.16 12.55
N VAL A 530 -43.93 11.94 12.61
CA VAL A 530 -42.95 11.87 13.70
C VAL A 530 -43.55 12.56 14.92
N SER A 531 -44.02 11.78 15.89
CA SER A 531 -44.33 12.28 17.22
C SER A 531 -43.02 12.56 17.96
N GLY A 532 -42.87 13.80 18.44
CA GLY A 532 -41.74 14.20 19.25
C GLY A 532 -41.77 13.53 20.62
N ARG A 533 -41.00 12.44 20.77
CA ARG A 533 -40.29 11.99 21.98
C ARG A 533 -39.87 10.51 21.83
N GLY A 534 -38.56 10.24 21.91
CA GLY A 534 -38.03 9.02 22.54
C GLY A 534 -37.52 7.89 21.63
N VAL A 535 -36.19 7.69 21.70
CA VAL A 535 -35.41 6.43 21.61
C VAL A 535 -35.41 5.66 20.27
N ARG A 536 -34.25 5.68 19.59
CA ARG A 536 -33.91 4.75 18.51
C ARG A 536 -33.46 3.40 19.10
N HIS A 537 -34.28 2.36 18.94
CA HIS A 537 -33.82 0.98 18.98
C HIS A 537 -33.66 0.49 17.54
N GLU A 538 -32.43 0.24 17.13
CA GLU A 538 -32.14 -0.53 15.93
C GLU A 538 -32.06 -2.00 16.34
N ARG A 539 -33.07 -2.80 15.93
CA ARG A 539 -33.00 -4.25 16.00
C ARG A 539 -32.69 -4.77 14.60
N GLN A 540 -31.51 -5.38 14.49
CA GLN A 540 -31.21 -6.33 13.45
C GLN A 540 -32.09 -7.58 13.63
N GLY A 541 -32.68 -8.09 12.54
CA GLY A 541 -33.15 -9.47 12.42
C GLY A 541 -32.36 -10.09 11.27
N SER A 542 -31.40 -10.98 11.52
CA SER A 542 -31.60 -12.41 11.82
C SER A 542 -32.57 -13.08 10.84
N TRP A 543 -31.99 -13.63 9.77
CA TRP A 543 -32.59 -14.68 8.96
C TRP A 543 -32.49 -15.98 9.73
N GLU A 544 -33.54 -16.33 10.48
CA GLU A 544 -33.71 -17.69 10.97
C GLU A 544 -34.92 -18.35 10.30
N LEU A 545 -34.62 -19.51 9.72
CA LEU A 545 -35.54 -20.52 9.26
C LEU A 545 -36.64 -20.79 10.27
N ARG A 546 -37.87 -20.97 9.76
CA ARG A 546 -38.79 -21.90 10.39
C ARG A 546 -39.71 -22.60 9.38
N ASP A 547 -39.74 -23.91 9.57
CA ASP A 547 -40.49 -24.93 8.87
C ASP A 547 -41.98 -24.65 8.72
N GLY A 548 -42.52 -25.09 7.58
CA GLY A 548 -43.91 -25.50 7.42
C GLY A 548 -43.96 -26.84 6.70
N ARG A 549 -44.23 -27.92 7.43
CA ARG A 549 -44.43 -29.28 6.92
C ARG A 549 -45.91 -29.59 6.71
N ASP A 550 -46.13 -30.56 5.83
CA ASP A 550 -47.28 -31.46 5.62
C ASP A 550 -48.42 -31.06 4.65
N GLY A 551 -48.59 -31.90 3.62
CA GLY A 551 -49.77 -31.93 2.76
C GLY A 551 -49.56 -32.62 1.40
N SER A 552 -49.50 -33.95 1.40
CA SER A 552 -49.47 -34.85 0.23
C SER A 552 -50.61 -34.64 -0.79
N GLY A 553 -50.33 -34.74 -2.10
CA GLY A 553 -51.37 -34.93 -3.12
C GLY A 553 -50.87 -34.76 -4.56
N ALA A 554 -51.10 -35.77 -5.39
CA ALA A 554 -50.55 -35.97 -6.73
C ALA A 554 -51.12 -35.06 -7.85
N GLY A 555 -50.31 -34.88 -8.90
CA GLY A 555 -50.79 -34.81 -10.29
C GLY A 555 -50.70 -33.45 -11.00
N GLY A 556 -50.13 -33.45 -12.21
CA GLY A 556 -50.50 -32.50 -13.26
C GLY A 556 -49.38 -31.61 -13.81
N GLN A 557 -49.03 -31.86 -15.07
CA GLN A 557 -48.16 -31.07 -15.94
C GLN A 557 -48.65 -29.62 -16.15
N THR A 558 -47.71 -28.71 -16.46
CA THR A 558 -47.69 -27.65 -17.52
C THR A 558 -46.68 -26.58 -17.08
N GLY A 559 -45.53 -26.40 -17.75
CA GLY A 559 -45.35 -25.55 -18.94
C GLY A 559 -45.45 -24.07 -18.53
N ILE A 560 -44.38 -23.26 -18.53
CA ILE A 560 -43.90 -22.49 -19.69
C ILE A 560 -42.46 -22.01 -19.44
N ALA A 561 -41.61 -22.23 -20.44
CA ALA A 561 -40.27 -21.66 -20.57
C ALA A 561 -40.32 -20.32 -21.33
N VAL A 562 -39.38 -19.41 -21.03
CA VAL A 562 -38.87 -18.42 -22.00
C VAL A 562 -37.36 -18.37 -21.87
N ASP A 563 -36.71 -18.88 -22.92
CA ASP A 563 -35.26 -18.92 -23.14
C ASP A 563 -34.64 -17.54 -23.33
N LYS A 564 -33.40 -17.42 -22.83
CA LYS A 564 -32.41 -16.44 -23.29
C LYS A 564 -31.51 -17.12 -24.33
N SER A 565 -31.42 -16.49 -25.50
CA SER A 565 -30.56 -16.89 -26.61
C SER A 565 -29.07 -16.75 -26.28
N ALA A 566 -28.27 -17.67 -26.83
CA ALA A 566 -26.89 -17.97 -26.47
C ALA A 566 -25.83 -17.38 -27.42
N SER A 567 -24.56 -17.45 -26.98
CA SER A 567 -23.41 -17.75 -27.84
C SER A 567 -22.31 -18.50 -27.07
N THR A 568 -22.39 -19.82 -27.18
CA THR A 568 -21.37 -20.89 -27.35
C THR A 568 -19.88 -20.63 -27.06
N PHE A 569 -19.29 -21.50 -26.22
CA PHE A 569 -18.02 -22.19 -26.54
C PHE A 569 -18.12 -23.66 -26.08
N GLN A 570 -17.73 -24.57 -26.98
CA GLN A 570 -17.83 -26.02 -26.87
C GLN A 570 -16.68 -26.61 -26.03
N ALA A 571 -17.00 -27.53 -25.12
CA ALA A 571 -16.07 -28.53 -24.61
C ALA A 571 -16.53 -29.92 -25.09
N LYS A 572 -15.60 -30.71 -25.64
CA LYS A 572 -15.80 -32.13 -25.99
C LYS A 572 -15.76 -33.00 -24.73
N PRO A 573 -16.42 -34.18 -24.75
CA PRO A 573 -16.67 -35.01 -23.56
C PRO A 573 -15.47 -35.90 -23.24
N ILE A 574 -15.24 -36.15 -21.94
CA ILE A 574 -14.39 -37.23 -21.43
C ILE A 574 -15.31 -38.22 -20.72
N ASP A 575 -15.07 -39.49 -21.01
CA ASP A 575 -15.85 -40.65 -20.67
C ASP A 575 -16.10 -40.87 -19.17
N ASP A 576 -17.26 -41.46 -18.93
CA ASP A 576 -17.72 -42.06 -17.69
C ASP A 576 -16.79 -43.17 -17.20
N ASP A 577 -16.47 -43.14 -15.90
CA ASP A 577 -16.52 -44.36 -15.08
C ASP A 577 -16.86 -43.97 -13.64
N ALA A 578 -18.14 -44.18 -13.33
CA ALA A 578 -18.72 -44.01 -12.02
C ALA A 578 -18.41 -45.21 -11.11
N ILE A 579 -17.88 -44.96 -9.92
CA ILE A 579 -18.21 -45.76 -8.74
C ILE A 579 -18.61 -44.81 -7.62
N SER A 580 -19.93 -44.72 -7.42
CA SER A 580 -20.56 -44.00 -6.33
C SER A 580 -20.84 -45.01 -5.21
N VAL A 581 -20.21 -44.85 -4.04
CA VAL A 581 -20.55 -45.60 -2.83
C VAL A 581 -21.30 -44.68 -1.87
N MET A 582 -22.56 -44.42 -2.20
CA MET A 582 -23.55 -43.86 -1.26
C MET A 582 -24.18 -45.04 -0.51
N GLY A 583 -23.64 -45.37 0.67
CA GLY A 583 -24.19 -46.45 1.50
C GLY A 583 -23.30 -47.00 2.63
N ALA A 584 -22.18 -46.35 2.97
CA ALA A 584 -21.33 -46.82 4.07
C ALA A 584 -21.77 -46.23 5.42
N SER A 585 -22.11 -47.10 6.37
CA SER A 585 -22.38 -46.73 7.77
C SER A 585 -21.08 -46.24 8.48
N PRO A 586 -21.14 -45.24 9.39
CA PRO A 586 -19.94 -44.72 10.06
C PRO A 586 -19.29 -45.74 10.99
N VAL A 587 -17.97 -45.88 10.92
CA VAL A 587 -17.16 -46.73 11.82
C VAL A 587 -17.02 -46.05 13.18
N LYS A 588 -17.33 -46.77 14.26
CA LYS A 588 -17.12 -46.31 15.65
C LYS A 588 -15.63 -46.29 16.01
N PRO A 589 -15.14 -45.27 16.73
CA PRO A 589 -13.77 -45.26 17.23
C PRO A 589 -13.56 -46.35 18.29
N ARG A 590 -12.43 -47.07 18.19
CA ARG A 590 -11.97 -48.01 19.22
C ARG A 590 -11.41 -47.21 20.40
N GLU A 591 -12.06 -47.33 21.54
CA GLU A 591 -11.45 -47.08 22.84
C GLU A 591 -10.77 -48.38 23.30
N SER A 592 -9.46 -48.33 23.50
CA SER A 592 -8.77 -49.28 24.37
C SER A 592 -7.68 -48.54 25.15
N VAL A 593 -7.76 -48.75 26.46
CA VAL A 593 -6.98 -48.21 27.58
C VAL A 593 -5.48 -48.42 27.44
#